data_AF-A0A2L2YYT4-F1
#
_entry.id   AF-A0A2L2YYT4-F1
#
_cell.length_a   1.000
_cell.length_b   1.000
_cell.length_c   1.000
_cell.angle_alpha   90.00
_cell.angle_beta   90.00
_cell.angle_gamma   90.00
#
_symmetry.space_group_name_H-M   'P 1'
#
loop_
_entity.id
_entity.type
_entity.pdbx_description
1 polymer ?
#
loop_
_entity_poly.entity_id
_entity_poly.type
_entity_poly.pdbx_seq_one_letter_code
_entity_poly.pdbx_strand_id
1 'polypeptide(L)'
;IHWSNWMFIRPSSPWWGGFWERIVRMTKEILRRILGRALLAYEELNTILCDCEAIINSRPLTYVFDEDSLGPLTPAMFLNSLTSADV
;
A
#
# COMPACT_ATOMS: atom_id res chain seq x y z
N ILE A 1 16.68 8.01 20.76
CA ILE A 1 15.89 6.79 21.06
C ILE A 1 14.45 7.11 20.70
N HIS A 2 13.94 6.62 19.57
CA HIS A 2 12.53 6.76 19.24
C HIS A 2 11.75 5.84 20.18
N TRP A 3 10.88 6.42 21.00
CA TRP A 3 9.96 5.67 21.84
C TRP A 3 8.91 5.06 20.90
N SER A 4 9.09 3.79 20.53
CA SER A 4 8.07 3.07 19.78
C SER A 4 7.81 1.78 20.54
N ASN A 5 6.57 1.65 21.02
CA ASN A 5 6.17 0.49 21.79
C ASN A 5 5.93 -0.67 20.82
N TRP A 6 6.65 -1.78 21.02
CA TRP A 6 6.44 -2.99 20.23
C TRP A 6 5.15 -3.68 20.69
N MET A 7 4.24 -3.91 19.75
CA MET A 7 3.01 -4.67 20.01
C MET A 7 2.99 -5.93 19.16
N PHE A 8 2.89 -7.09 19.81
CA PHE A 8 2.74 -8.39 19.14
C PHE A 8 1.27 -8.70 18.88
N ILE A 9 1.01 -9.42 17.79
CA ILE A 9 -0.33 -9.96 17.50
C ILE A 9 -0.67 -10.99 18.57
N ARG A 10 -1.87 -10.92 19.14
CA ARG A 10 -2.32 -11.92 20.12
C ARG A 10 -2.49 -13.30 19.46
N PRO A 11 -2.01 -14.41 20.08
CA PRO A 11 -2.04 -15.75 19.49
C PRO A 11 -3.43 -16.23 19.02
N SER A 12 -4.50 -15.73 19.63
CA SER A 12 -5.89 -16.12 19.33
C SER A 12 -6.67 -15.05 18.55
N SER A 13 -5.99 -14.10 17.93
CA SER A 13 -6.61 -13.01 17.17
C SER A 13 -6.09 -12.92 15.74
N PRO A 14 -6.29 -13.96 14.91
CA PRO A 14 -5.76 -14.01 13.54
C PRO A 14 -6.25 -12.85 12.66
N TRP A 15 -7.42 -12.29 12.95
CA TRP A 15 -7.96 -11.14 12.22
C TRP A 15 -7.15 -9.85 12.39
N TRP A 16 -6.34 -9.72 13.46
CA TRP A 16 -5.50 -8.54 13.68
C TRP A 16 -4.41 -8.39 12.61
N GLY A 17 -3.94 -9.50 12.04
CA GLY A 17 -2.95 -9.49 10.97
C GLY A 17 -3.54 -9.32 9.56
N GLY A 18 -4.87 -9.41 9.41
CA GLY A 18 -5.50 -9.54 8.10
C GLY A 18 -5.26 -8.38 7.15
N PHE A 19 -5.06 -7.16 7.67
CA PHE A 19 -4.67 -6.01 6.86
C PHE A 19 -3.28 -6.19 6.23
N TRP A 20 -2.30 -6.57 7.04
CA TRP A 20 -0.93 -6.83 6.57
C TRP A 20 -0.88 -7.99 5.58
N GLU A 21 -1.60 -9.07 5.86
CA GLU A 21 -1.72 -10.21 4.95
C GLU A 21 -2.30 -9.81 3.60
N ARG A 22 -3.31 -8.93 3.60
CA ARG A 22 -3.91 -8.41 2.36
C ARG A 22 -2.91 -7.55 1.58
N ILE A 23 -2.14 -6.69 2.23
CA ILE A 23 -1.07 -5.91 1.57
C ILE A 23 -0.03 -6.85 0.96
N VAL A 24 0.49 -7.80 1.74
CA VAL A 24 1.47 -8.79 1.26
C VAL A 24 0.95 -9.55 0.05
N ARG A 25 -0.34 -9.92 0.05
CA ARG A 25 -0.99 -10.58 -1.09
C ARG A 25 -1.02 -9.67 -2.32
N MET A 26 -1.42 -8.40 -2.17
CA MET A 26 -1.47 -7.44 -3.29
C MET A 26 -0.08 -7.21 -3.89
N THR A 27 0.94 -6.99 -3.06
CA THR A 27 2.33 -6.81 -3.53
C THR A 27 2.81 -8.03 -4.30
N LYS A 28 2.59 -9.25 -3.78
CA LYS A 28 2.97 -10.50 -4.47
C LYS A 28 2.24 -10.65 -5.80
N GLU A 29 0.99 -10.23 -5.89
CA GLU A 29 0.22 -10.31 -7.12
C GLU A 29 0.76 -9.37 -8.20
N ILE A 30 1.06 -8.11 -7.85
CA ILE A 30 1.68 -7.15 -8.77
C ILE A 30 3.04 -7.67 -9.24
N LEU A 31 3.89 -8.12 -8.32
CA LEU A 31 5.19 -8.69 -8.64
C LEU A 31 5.09 -9.88 -9.59
N ARG A 32 4.17 -10.82 -9.35
CA ARG A 32 3.96 -11.97 -10.25
C ARG A 32 3.54 -11.54 -11.65
N ARG A 33 2.71 -10.51 -11.78
CA ARG A 33 2.26 -9.97 -13.07
C ARG A 33 3.37 -9.28 -13.83
N ILE A 34 4.24 -8.54 -13.13
CA ILE A 34 5.37 -7.81 -13.74
C ILE A 34 6.50 -8.77 -14.13
N LEU A 35 6.85 -9.71 -13.24
CA LEU A 35 8.09 -10.47 -13.36
C LEU A 35 7.97 -11.75 -14.16
N GLY A 36 6.82 -12.43 -14.12
CA GLY A 36 6.66 -13.74 -14.75
C GLY A 36 7.73 -14.74 -14.26
N ARG A 37 8.75 -15.00 -15.11
CA ARG A 37 9.89 -15.91 -14.83
C ARG A 37 11.25 -15.20 -14.77
N ALA A 38 11.28 -13.88 -14.75
CA ALA A 38 12.52 -13.10 -14.71
C ALA A 38 13.23 -13.25 -13.35
N LEU A 39 14.57 -13.25 -13.38
CA LEU A 39 15.42 -13.12 -12.20
C LEU A 39 15.96 -11.69 -12.17
N LEU A 40 15.75 -11.00 -11.06
CA LEU A 40 16.14 -9.61 -10.88
C LEU A 40 17.43 -9.49 -10.07
N ALA A 41 18.23 -8.49 -10.38
CA ALA A 41 19.21 -7.96 -9.46
C ALA A 41 18.52 -7.21 -8.30
N TYR A 42 19.25 -6.98 -7.21
CA TYR A 42 18.74 -6.28 -6.04
C TYR A 42 18.19 -4.88 -6.37
N GLU A 43 18.94 -4.10 -7.15
CA GLU A 43 18.54 -2.74 -7.54
C GLU A 43 17.25 -2.74 -8.35
N GLU A 44 17.11 -3.67 -9.30
CA GLU A 44 15.91 -3.79 -10.13
C GLU A 44 14.70 -4.19 -9.29
N LEU A 45 14.88 -5.12 -8.33
CA LEU A 45 13.82 -5.49 -7.39
C LEU A 45 13.39 -4.29 -6.54
N ASN A 46 14.35 -3.49 -6.06
CA ASN A 46 14.06 -2.30 -5.27
C ASN A 46 13.21 -1.29 -6.06
N THR A 47 13.60 -0.99 -7.30
CA THR A 47 12.81 -0.11 -8.19
C THR A 47 11.39 -0.64 -8.41
N ILE A 48 11.26 -1.93 -8.72
CA ILE A 48 9.94 -2.54 -8.94
C ILE A 48 9.09 -2.51 -7.66
N LEU A 49 9.69 -2.66 -6.49
CA LEU A 49 8.98 -2.54 -5.22
C LEU A 49 8.48 -1.11 -4.98
N CYS A 50 9.25 -0.08 -5.32
CA CYS A 50 8.77 1.31 -5.29
C CYS A 50 7.57 1.52 -6.23
N ASP A 51 7.60 0.93 -7.43
CA ASP A 51 6.46 0.99 -8.35
C ASP A 51 5.25 0.25 -7.80
N CYS A 52 5.45 -0.93 -7.20
CA CYS A 52 4.38 -1.67 -6.53
C CYS A 52 3.73 -0.85 -5.41
N GLU A 53 4.54 -0.16 -4.61
CA GLU A 53 4.08 0.71 -3.53
C GLU A 53 3.24 1.87 -4.11
N ALA A 54 3.73 2.54 -5.14
CA ALA A 54 3.02 3.64 -5.79
C ALA A 54 1.64 3.18 -6.32
N ILE A 55 1.57 2.01 -6.97
CA ILE A 55 0.32 1.40 -7.46
C ILE A 55 -0.66 1.09 -6.33
N ILE A 56 -0.17 0.50 -5.23
CA ILE A 56 -1.03 0.17 -4.09
C ILE A 56 -1.57 1.46 -3.45
N ASN A 57 -0.72 2.47 -3.31
CA ASN A 57 -1.08 3.74 -2.68
C ASN A 57 -1.96 4.64 -3.55
N SER A 58 -1.92 4.50 -4.88
CA SER A 58 -2.80 5.24 -5.80
C SER A 58 -4.15 4.56 -6.04
N ARG A 59 -4.36 3.35 -5.50
CA ARG A 59 -5.58 2.57 -5.75
C ARG A 59 -6.81 3.23 -5.09
N PRO A 60 -7.92 3.41 -5.82
CA PRO A 60 -9.14 4.00 -5.24
C PRO A 60 -9.76 3.07 -4.18
N LEU A 61 -10.07 3.64 -3.01
CA LEU A 61 -10.79 2.99 -1.91
C LEU A 61 -12.30 3.21 -2.01
N THR A 62 -12.71 4.31 -2.63
CA THR A 62 -14.12 4.67 -2.84
C THR A 62 -14.48 4.63 -4.31
N TYR A 63 -15.73 4.33 -4.59
CA TYR A 63 -16.31 4.48 -5.92
C TYR A 63 -16.66 5.95 -6.16
N VAL A 64 -16.38 6.45 -7.36
CA VAL A 64 -16.83 7.75 -7.84
C VAL A 64 -18.18 7.52 -8.52
N PHE A 65 -19.22 8.19 -8.04
CA PHE A 65 -20.58 8.02 -8.57
C PHE A 65 -20.98 9.11 -9.57
N ASP A 66 -20.33 10.28 -9.53
CA ASP A 66 -20.73 11.46 -10.28
C ASP A 66 -19.51 12.17 -10.91
N GLU A 67 -19.69 12.75 -12.09
CA GLU A 67 -18.63 13.48 -12.83
C GLU A 67 -18.16 14.74 -12.09
N ASP A 68 -19.04 15.34 -11.29
CA ASP A 68 -18.75 16.54 -10.47
C ASP A 68 -18.18 16.22 -9.07
N SER A 69 -18.03 14.94 -8.73
CA SER A 69 -17.53 14.57 -7.40
C SER A 69 -16.00 14.69 -7.27
N LEU A 70 -15.54 15.06 -6.07
CA LEU A 70 -14.12 14.97 -5.71
C LEU A 70 -13.64 13.54 -6.02
N GLY A 71 -12.51 13.42 -6.72
CA GLY A 71 -11.95 12.14 -7.17
C GLY A 71 -11.85 11.09 -6.05
N PRO A 72 -11.63 9.81 -6.41
CA PRO A 72 -11.73 8.72 -5.45
C PRO A 72 -10.68 8.85 -4.36
N LEU A 73 -11.06 8.49 -3.13
CA LEU A 73 -10.15 8.50 -2.00
C LEU A 73 -9.08 7.40 -2.19
N THR A 74 -7.81 7.76 -2.10
CA THR A 74 -6.69 6.81 -2.23
C THR A 74 -5.89 6.72 -0.92
N PRO A 75 -5.20 5.60 -0.63
CA PRO A 75 -4.33 5.50 0.53
C PRO A 75 -3.25 6.60 0.57
N ALA A 76 -2.71 6.99 -0.59
CA ALA A 76 -1.74 8.08 -0.71
C ALA A 76 -2.26 9.38 -0.12
N MET A 77 -3.56 9.67 -0.22
CA MET A 77 -4.15 10.86 0.38
C MET A 77 -3.98 10.88 1.90
N PHE A 78 -4.07 9.73 2.58
CA PHE A 78 -3.85 9.65 4.02
C PHE A 78 -2.37 9.72 4.43
N LEU A 79 -1.49 9.17 3.60
CA LEU A 79 -0.04 9.19 3.87
C LEU A 79 0.57 10.58 3.63
N ASN A 80 0.02 11.32 2.67
CA ASN A 80 0.52 12.62 2.24
C ASN A 80 -0.28 13.80 2.83
N SER A 81 -1.42 13.56 3.50
CA SER A 81 -2.22 14.63 4.14
C SER A 81 -1.59 15.13 5.44
N LEU A 82 -0.48 15.85 5.32
CA LEU A 82 -0.04 16.89 6.25
C LEU A 82 0.54 18.13 5.52
N THR A 83 0.43 18.25 4.19
CA THR A 83 1.07 19.35 3.43
C THR A 83 0.15 20.15 2.51
N SER A 84 -1.17 19.99 2.57
CA SER A 84 -2.10 20.86 1.83
C SER A 84 -3.46 20.98 2.54
N ALA A 85 -3.44 21.43 3.79
CA ALA A 85 -4.61 22.01 4.44
C ALA A 85 -4.43 23.53 4.68
N ASP A 86 -3.53 24.16 3.92
CA ASP A 86 -3.39 25.61 3.81
C ASP A 86 -3.40 25.98 2.32
N VAL A 87 -4.59 26.18 1.74
CA VAL A 87 -5.04 27.39 1.00
C VAL A 87 -6.57 27.40 1.00
#